data_AF-A0A9P0LNZ3-F1
#
_entry.id   AF-A0A9P0LNZ3-F1
#
_cell.length_a   1.000
_cell.length_b   1.000
_cell.length_c   1.000
_cell.angle_alpha   90.00
_cell.angle_beta   90.00
_cell.angle_gamma   90.00
#
_symmetry.space_group_name_H-M   'P 1'
#
loop_
_entity.id
_entity.type
_entity.pdbx_description
1 polymer ?
#
loop_
_entity_poly.entity_id
_entity_poly.type
_entity_poly.pdbx_seq_one_letter_code
_entity_poly.pdbx_strand_id
1 'polypeptide(L)' 'MPRKGLTYGKWSEENMKKAIKLYKTGEFGLNAISKRYQIPKPTFKRHLLGTNVKAKEGLK' A
#
# COMPACT_ATOMS: atom_id res chain seq x y z
N MET A 1 -6.46 16.67 4.27
CA MET A 1 -6.67 16.17 5.65
C MET A 1 -5.93 14.84 5.83
N PRO A 2 -4.93 14.73 6.72
CA PRO A 2 -4.35 13.44 7.08
C PRO A 2 -5.35 12.68 7.97
N ARG A 3 -5.68 11.43 7.62
CA ARG A 3 -6.63 10.64 8.42
C ARG A 3 -6.00 10.28 9.76
N LYS A 4 -6.67 10.67 10.85
CA LYS A 4 -6.27 10.42 12.24
C LYS A 4 -6.03 8.92 12.45
N GLY A 5 -4.81 8.53 12.83
CA GLY A 5 -4.41 7.14 13.11
C GLY A 5 -3.56 6.42 12.06
N LEU A 6 -3.20 7.07 10.94
CA LEU A 6 -2.39 6.44 9.90
C LEU A 6 -0.89 6.54 10.26
N THR A 7 -0.35 5.49 10.88
CA THR A 7 1.10 5.37 11.12
C THR A 7 1.77 4.84 9.85
N TYR A 8 2.60 5.69 9.24
CA TYR A 8 3.43 5.32 8.10
C TYR A 8 4.72 4.64 8.61
N GLY A 9 5.21 3.62 7.91
CA GLY A 9 6.49 2.96 8.22
C GLY A 9 6.42 1.60 8.93
N LYS A 10 5.22 1.07 9.24
CA LYS A 10 5.08 -0.29 9.79
C LYS A 10 5.05 -1.41 8.74
N TRP A 11 4.88 -1.06 7.47
CA TRP A 11 4.80 -2.04 6.39
C TRP A 11 6.15 -2.17 5.69
N SER A 12 6.62 -3.40 5.54
CA SER A 12 7.85 -3.73 4.79
C SER A 12 7.51 -4.04 3.33
N GLU A 13 8.52 -4.02 2.46
CA GLU A 13 8.39 -4.44 1.05
C GLU A 13 7.85 -5.86 0.89
N GLU A 14 8.24 -6.77 1.79
CA GLU A 14 7.73 -8.15 1.78
C GLU A 14 6.22 -8.19 2.07
N ASN A 15 5.76 -7.39 3.04
CA ASN A 15 4.34 -7.26 3.35
C ASN A 15 3.56 -6.73 2.14
N MET A 16 4.16 -5.78 1.41
CA MET A 16 3.58 -5.25 0.17
C MET A 16 3.44 -6.33 -0.91
N LYS A 17 4.49 -7.12 -1.17
CA LYS A 17 4.47 -8.22 -2.15
C LYS A 17 3.46 -9.29 -1.77
N LYS A 18 3.40 -9.69 -0.49
CA LYS A 18 2.42 -10.65 0.04
C LYS A 18 0.99 -10.13 -0.13
N ALA A 19 0.75 -8.87 0.23
CA ALA A 19 -0.53 -8.22 0.04
C ALA A 19 -1.00 -8.18 -1.42
N ILE A 20 -0.11 -7.85 -2.36
CA ILE A 20 -0.44 -7.84 -3.80
C ILE A 20 -0.80 -9.24 -4.29
N LYS A 21 -0.06 -10.28 -3.87
CA LYS A 21 -0.37 -11.67 -4.20
C LYS A 21 -1.77 -12.04 -3.72
N LEU A 22 -2.06 -11.85 -2.42
CA LEU A 22 -3.36 -12.18 -1.83
C LEU A 22 -4.52 -11.41 -2.47
N TYR A 23 -4.29 -10.14 -2.84
CA TYR A 23 -5.27 -9.35 -3.57
C TYR A 23 -5.54 -9.90 -4.97
N LYS A 24 -4.49 -10.32 -5.70
CA LYS A 24 -4.61 -10.96 -7.02
C LYS A 24 -5.31 -12.31 -6.95
N THR A 25 -5.07 -13.09 -5.89
CA THR A 25 -5.75 -14.38 -5.68
C THR A 25 -7.23 -14.20 -5.33
N GLY A 26 -7.66 -12.99 -4.94
CA GLY A 26 -9.05 -12.72 -4.53
C GLY A 26 -9.38 -13.13 -3.09
N GLU A 27 -8.43 -13.72 -2.37
CA GLU A 27 -8.56 -14.20 -0.99
C GLU A 27 -8.85 -13.07 0.01
N PHE A 28 -8.27 -11.88 -0.22
CA PHE A 28 -8.41 -10.75 0.70
C PHE A 28 -8.68 -9.43 -0.01
N GLY A 29 -9.70 -8.71 0.46
CA GLY A 29 -10.00 -7.35 0.03
C GLY A 29 -9.06 -6.29 0.63
N LEU A 30 -9.12 -5.08 0.08
CA LEU A 30 -8.30 -3.92 0.50
C LEU A 30 -8.38 -3.64 2.01
N ASN A 31 -9.55 -3.82 2.62
CA ASN A 31 -9.72 -3.60 4.07
C ASN A 31 -8.97 -4.64 4.91
N ALA A 32 -8.99 -5.91 4.49
CA ALA A 32 -8.33 -6.99 5.20
C ALA A 32 -6.82 -6.87 5.11
N ILE A 33 -6.30 -6.57 3.91
CA ILE A 33 -4.88 -6.30 3.69
C ILE A 33 -4.41 -5.11 4.52
N SER A 34 -5.18 -4.02 4.53
CA SER A 34 -4.83 -2.82 5.29
C SER A 34 -4.78 -3.09 6.80
N LYS A 35 -5.66 -3.95 7.34
CA LYS A 35 -5.62 -4.37 8.74
C LYS A 35 -4.47 -5.35 9.03
N ARG A 36 -4.29 -6.39 8.19
CA ARG A 36 -3.31 -7.48 8.39
C ARG A 36 -1.88 -6.98 8.28
N TYR A 37 -1.60 -6.18 7.25
CA TYR A 37 -0.26 -5.73 6.92
C TYR A 37 0.02 -4.29 7.32
N GLN A 38 -0.97 -3.60 7.92
CA GLN A 38 -0.89 -2.18 8.29
C GLN A 38 -0.46 -1.28 7.11
N ILE A 39 -0.77 -1.71 5.88
CA ILE A 39 -0.49 -0.95 4.67
C ILE A 39 -1.64 0.05 4.48
N PRO A 40 -1.35 1.35 4.37
CA PRO A 40 -2.36 2.34 4.01
C PRO A 40 -2.98 2.00 2.65
N LYS A 41 -4.31 2.01 2.56
CA LYS A 41 -5.05 1.90 1.28
C LYS A 41 -4.50 2.83 0.19
N PRO A 42 -4.21 4.13 0.44
CA PRO A 42 -3.65 4.99 -0.61
C PRO A 42 -2.28 4.51 -1.09
N THR A 43 -1.42 4.03 -0.19
CA THR A 43 -0.11 3.47 -0.54
C THR A 43 -0.25 2.17 -1.34
N PHE A 44 -1.10 1.26 -0.90
CA PHE A 44 -1.39 0.02 -1.63
C PHE A 44 -1.93 0.31 -3.04
N LYS A 45 -2.85 1.27 -3.16
CA LYS A 45 -3.41 1.70 -4.44
C LYS A 45 -2.34 2.31 -5.36
N ARG A 46 -1.39 3.09 -4.83
CA ARG A 46 -0.26 3.65 -5.61
C ARG A 46 0.63 2.57 -6.21
N HIS A 47 0.90 1.52 -5.45
CA HIS A 47 1.69 0.37 -5.93
C HIS A 47 0.90 -0.51 -6.91
N LEU A 48 -0.41 -0.72 -6.69
CA LEU A 48 -1.26 -1.44 -7.64
C LEU A 48 -1.37 -0.70 -8.98
N LEU A 49 -1.57 0.62 -8.94
CA LEU A 49 -1.68 1.46 -10.13
C LEU A 49 -0.32 1.68 -10.83
N GLY A 50 0.78 1.15 -10.29
CA GLY A 50 2.13 1.40 -10.82
C GLY A 50 2.58 2.87 -10.74
N THR A 51 1.76 3.79 -10.22
CA THR A 51 2.01 5.24 -10.17
C THR A 51 3.15 5.70 -9.26
N ASN A 52 3.95 4.79 -8.69
CA ASN A 52 5.17 5.18 -7.96
C ASN A 52 6.30 5.72 -8.90
N VAL A 53 6.01 5.88 -10.20
CA VAL A 53 6.94 6.43 -11.20
C VAL A 53 7.30 7.90 -10.93
N LYS A 54 6.43 8.69 -10.27
CA LYS A 54 6.61 10.17 -10.15
C LYS A 54 6.95 10.70 -8.75
N ALA A 55 7.35 9.86 -7.79
CA ALA A 55 7.78 10.39 -6.49
C ALA A 55 9.23 10.91 -6.48
N LYS A 56 10.05 10.55 -7.48
CA LYS A 56 11.44 11.04 -7.61
C LYS A 56 11.68 12.07 -8.72
N GLU A 57 10.72 12.33 -9.61
CA GLU A 57 10.84 13.38 -10.66
C GLU A 57 10.19 14.70 -10.24
N GLY A 58 10.59 15.21 -9.07
CA GLY A 58 10.26 16.56 -8.60
C GLY A 58 11.49 17.32 -8.09
N LEU A 59 12.69 16.83 -8.40
CA LEU A 59 13.94 17.58 -8.24
C LEU A 59 14.30 18.15 -9.62
N LYS A 60 13.74 19.31 -9.94
CA LYS A 60 14.40 20.27 -10.83
C LYS A 60 13.98 21.67 -10.47
#